data_AF-A0A2S7JZX4-F1
#
_entry.id   AF-A0A2S7JZX4-F1
#
_cell.length_a   1.000
_cell.length_b   1.000
_cell.length_c   1.000
_cell.angle_alpha   90.00
_cell.angle_beta   90.00
_cell.angle_gamma   90.00
#
_symmetry.space_group_name_H-M   'P 1'
#
loop_
_entity.id
_entity.type
_entity.pdbx_description
1 polymer ?
#
loop_
_entity_poly.entity_id
_entity_poly.type
_entity_poly.pdbx_seq_one_letter_code
_entity_poly.pdbx_strand_id
1 'polypeptide(L)' 'MGSGTKAIVKDPIYCNASGARETAPCGEYIIDNRCDCVLLCKNSGEKSFTLSLDAFIQHLTEGRIAFVG' A
#
# COMPACT_ATOMS: atom_id res chain seq x y z
N MET A 1 14.12 -3.46 -13.18
CA MET A 1 14.15 -3.75 -11.74
C MET A 1 13.55 -2.54 -11.05
N GLY A 2 12.30 -2.63 -10.56
CA GLY A 2 11.64 -1.50 -9.92
C GLY A 2 12.23 -1.30 -8.52
N SER A 3 12.92 -0.19 -8.32
CA SER A 3 13.52 0.22 -7.03
C SER A 3 12.47 0.76 -6.06
N GLY A 4 11.38 0.02 -5.84
CA GLY A 4 10.35 0.40 -4.88
C GLY A 4 10.61 -0.24 -3.50
N THR A 5 10.20 0.44 -2.43
CA THR A 5 10.34 -0.08 -1.07
C THR A 5 9.35 -1.21 -0.85
N LYS A 6 9.78 -2.38 -0.40
CA LYS A 6 8.86 -3.47 -0.08
C LYS A 6 8.18 -3.22 1.26
N ALA A 7 6.89 -3.49 1.33
CA ALA A 7 6.12 -3.49 2.56
C ALA A 7 5.16 -4.67 2.59
N ILE A 8 4.84 -5.14 3.79
CA ILE A 8 3.85 -6.15 4.05
C ILE A 8 2.62 -5.51 4.69
N VAL A 9 1.47 -5.73 4.06
CA VAL A 9 0.16 -5.43 4.65
C VAL A 9 -0.24 -6.66 5.45
N LYS A 10 -0.28 -6.52 6.77
CA LYS A 10 -0.64 -7.60 7.71
C LYS A 10 -2.15 -7.73 7.90
N ASP A 11 -2.86 -6.61 7.77
CA ASP A 11 -4.31 -6.50 7.95
C ASP A 11 -4.93 -5.78 6.75
N PRO A 12 -6.09 -6.21 6.23
CA PRO A 12 -6.64 -5.65 5.01
C PRO A 12 -7.02 -4.18 5.21
N ILE A 13 -6.47 -3.30 4.38
CA ILE A 13 -6.64 -1.84 4.49
C ILE A 13 -7.62 -1.33 3.42
N TYR A 14 -8.47 -0.39 3.80
CA TYR A 14 -9.37 0.27 2.84
C TYR A 14 -8.60 1.32 2.05
N CYS A 15 -8.61 1.17 0.73
CA CYS A 15 -7.95 2.05 -0.21
C CYS A 15 -8.97 2.67 -1.17
N ASN A 16 -8.65 3.87 -1.64
CA ASN A 16 -9.39 4.49 -2.73
C ASN A 16 -8.64 4.18 -4.04
N ALA A 17 -8.85 2.99 -4.59
CA ALA A 17 -8.30 2.63 -5.89
C ALA A 17 -9.25 3.13 -6.99
N SER A 18 -8.77 4.01 -7.88
CA SER A 18 -9.48 4.48 -9.08
C SER A 18 -10.98 4.79 -8.90
N GLY A 19 -11.34 5.49 -7.83
CA GLY A 19 -12.73 5.94 -7.60
C GLY A 19 -13.69 4.86 -7.06
N ALA A 20 -13.20 3.65 -6.77
CA ALA A 20 -13.94 2.63 -6.04
C ALA A 20 -13.31 2.41 -4.65
N ARG A 21 -14.16 2.17 -3.64
CA ARG A 21 -13.68 1.68 -2.34
C ARG A 21 -13.23 0.25 -2.54
N GLU A 22 -11.92 0.04 -2.53
CA GLU A 22 -11.32 -1.28 -2.65
C GLU A 22 -10.49 -1.59 -1.42
N THR A 23 -10.52 -2.83 -0.95
CA THR A 23 -9.70 -3.24 0.17
C THR A 23 -8.42 -3.88 -0.37
N ALA A 24 -7.26 -3.34 0.00
CA ALA A 24 -5.98 -3.99 -0.29
C ALA A 24 -5.84 -5.20 0.65
N PRO A 25 -5.80 -6.43 0.12
CA PRO A 25 -5.70 -7.63 0.95
C PRO A 25 -4.33 -7.72 1.62
N CYS A 26 -4.20 -8.59 2.63
CA CYS A 26 -2.91 -8.89 3.22
C CYS A 26 -1.92 -9.44 2.19
N GLY A 27 -0.64 -9.15 2.38
CA GLY A 27 0.44 -9.65 1.52
C GLY A 27 1.55 -8.64 1.30
N GLU A 28 2.48 -9.01 0.42
CA GLU A 28 3.62 -8.17 0.05
C GLU A 28 3.27 -7.21 -1.09
N TYR A 29 3.68 -5.96 -0.90
CA TYR A 29 3.47 -4.85 -1.82
C TYR A 29 4.78 -4.10 -2.03
N ILE A 30 4.90 -3.54 -3.22
CA ILE A 30 5.91 -2.55 -3.56
C ILE A 30 5.26 -1.18 -3.35
N ILE A 31 5.87 -0.38 -2.49
CA ILE A 31 5.45 0.96 -2.16
C ILE A 31 6.13 1.95 -3.09
N ASP A 32 5.33 2.81 -3.72
CA ASP A 32 5.80 3.95 -4.52
C ASP A 32 5.16 5.23 -3.96
N ASN A 33 6.00 6.15 -3.51
CA ASN A 33 5.54 7.43 -2.98
C ASN A 33 5.30 8.40 -4.15
N ARG A 34 4.06 8.89 -4.29
CA ARG A 34 3.65 9.93 -5.22
C ARG A 34 3.27 11.17 -4.42
N CYS A 35 3.35 12.36 -5.01
CA CYS A 35 2.97 13.59 -4.32
C CYS A 35 1.60 13.43 -3.61
N ASP A 36 1.62 13.45 -2.28
CA ASP A 36 0.49 13.32 -1.34
C ASP A 36 -0.21 11.94 -1.26
N CYS A 37 0.24 10.94 -2.02
CA CYS A 37 -0.36 9.61 -2.07
C CYS A 37 0.69 8.50 -2.11
N VAL A 38 0.39 7.38 -1.48
CA VAL A 38 1.19 6.17 -1.52
C VAL A 38 0.51 5.15 -2.43
N LEU A 39 1.27 4.56 -3.33
CA LEU A 39 0.81 3.49 -4.21
C LEU A 39 1.35 2.14 -3.70
N LEU A 40 0.45 1.19 -3.50
CA LEU A 40 0.72 -0.21 -3.18
C LEU A 40 0.58 -1.04 -4.45
N CYS A 41 1.70 -1.41 -5.06
CA CYS A 41 1.72 -2.32 -6.19
C CYS A 41 1.89 -3.75 -5.70
N LYS A 42 0.91 -4.61 -5.95
CA LYS A 42 1.06 -6.04 -5.63
C LYS A 42 2.08 -6.66 -6.60
N ASN A 43 3.02 -7.46 -6.09
CA ASN A 43 4.13 -8.02 -6.89
C ASN A 43 3.65 -8.90 -8.08
N SER A 44 2.43 -9.42 -8.03
CA SER A 44 1.82 -10.20 -9.12
C SER A 44 1.35 -9.35 -10.33
N GLY A 45 1.46 -8.02 -10.28
CA GLY A 45 1.14 -7.14 -11.41
C GLY A 45 -0.36 -6.91 -11.68
N GLU A 46 -1.25 -7.59 -10.95
CA GLU A 46 -2.69 -7.58 -11.26
C GLU A 46 -3.47 -6.42 -10.62
N LYS A 47 -2.97 -5.82 -9.53
CA LYS A 47 -3.72 -4.78 -8.82
C LYS A 47 -2.81 -3.82 -8.06
N SER A 48 -3.07 -2.54 -8.24
CA SER A 48 -2.43 -1.46 -7.50
C SER A 48 -3.48 -0.72 -6.69
N PHE A 49 -3.15 -0.39 -5.45
CA PHE A 49 -4.04 0.34 -4.56
C PHE A 49 -3.40 1.68 -4.20
N THR A 50 -4.20 2.74 -4.11
CA THR A 50 -3.72 4.05 -3.71
C THR A 50 -4.33 4.43 -2.37
N LEU A 51 -3.50 4.98 -1.49
CA LEU A 51 -3.94 5.59 -0.25
C LEU A 51 -3.28 6.95 -0.06
N SER A 52 -3.95 7.83 0.67
CA SER A 52 -3.35 9.10 1.08
C SER A 52 -2.17 8.85 2.02
N LEU A 53 -1.19 9.76 2.00
CA LEU A 53 -0.02 9.66 2.89
C LEU A 53 -0.42 9.58 4.38
N ASP A 54 -1.44 10.34 4.80
CA ASP A 54 -1.97 10.32 6.16
C ASP A 54 -2.48 8.92 6.57
N ALA A 55 -3.32 8.31 5.73
CA ALA A 55 -3.82 6.94 5.94
C ALA A 55 -2.68 5.90 5.97
N PHE A 56 -1.64 6.09 5.15
CA PHE A 56 -0.47 5.21 5.16
C PHE A 56 0.30 5.31 6.48
N ILE A 57 0.56 6.53 6.97
CA ILE A 57 1.22 6.77 8.26
C ILE A 57 0.38 6.21 9.40
N GLN A 58 -0.95 6.39 9.36
CA GLN A 58 -1.85 5.80 10.34
C GLN A 58 -1.70 4.28 10.39
N HIS A 59 -1.79 3.60 9.24
CA HIS A 59 -1.67 2.15 9.19
C HIS A 59 -0.27 1.61 9.53
N LEU A 60 0.79 2.39 9.28
CA LEU A 60 2.13 2.11 9.79
C LEU A 60 2.17 2.19 11.32
N THR A 61 1.58 3.23 11.90
CA THR A 61 1.53 3.45 13.36
C THR A 61 0.67 2.39 14.06
N GLU A 62 -0.43 1.97 13.44
CA GLU A 62 -1.27 0.85 13.89
C GLU A 62 -0.59 -0.52 13.70
N GLY A 63 0.56 -0.59 13.03
CA GLY A 63 1.28 -1.83 12.75
C GLY A 63 0.63 -2.73 11.71
N ARG A 64 -0.37 -2.22 10.97
CA ARG A 64 -1.04 -2.93 9.86
C ARG A 64 -0.16 -3.00 8.62
N ILE A 65 0.70 -2.02 8.42
CA ILE A 65 1.74 -2.01 7.39
C ILE A 65 3.10 -2.11 8.07
N ALA A 66 4.00 -2.90 7.51
CA ALA A 66 5.39 -2.94 7.95
C ALA A 66 6.32 -2.95 6.74
N PHE A 67 7.42 -2.20 6.79
CA PHE A 67 8.44 -2.26 5.75
C PHE A 67 9.20 -3.59 5.81
N VAL A 68 9.50 -4.15 4.65
CA VAL A 68 10.31 -5.37 4.49
C VAL A 68 11.65 -4.93 3.90
N GLY A 69 12.69 -5.00 4.73
CA GLY A 69 14.08 -4.75 4.35
C GLY A 69 14.75 -5.99 3.78
#